data_AF-A0A402C579-F1
#
_entry.id   AF-A0A402C579-F1
#
_cell.length_a   1.000
_cell.length_b   1.000
_cell.length_c   1.000
_cell.angle_alpha   90.00
_cell.angle_beta   90.00
_cell.angle_gamma   90.00
#
_symmetry.space_group_name_H-M   'P 1'
#
loop_
_entity.id
_entity.type
_entity.pdbx_description
1 polymer ?
#
loop_
_entity_poly.entity_id
_entity_poly.type
_entity_poly.pdbx_seq_one_letter_code
_entity_poly.pdbx_strand_id
1 'polypeptide(L)'
;MTGTQDLTERNAEFAADGFVSGLTISTTGNMMVIGCVDPRVDPAHVLGLNIGEAAIIRNVGGRITPTTLRTMAMLGKVGEANAASRRPGDWNLVILHHTDCGMTDLASFPDLLAEYFEIPAEELEAKSVSDPIGSVRVDVDVILQKVHAASYLVSGLVYDVDTGLVEVVVPPTPLRRQ
;
A
#
# COMPACT_ATOMS: atom_id res chain seq x y z
N MET A 1 -8.65 5.77 26.87
CA MET A 1 -7.66 4.91 26.18
C MET A 1 -8.33 3.57 25.98
N THR A 2 -8.33 3.03 24.77
CA THR A 2 -8.86 1.68 24.50
C THR A 2 -7.94 0.64 25.16
N GLY A 3 -8.46 -0.15 26.09
CA GLY A 3 -7.71 -1.19 26.78
C GLY A 3 -7.64 -2.50 25.99
N THR A 4 -6.76 -3.41 26.40
CA THR A 4 -6.68 -4.75 25.78
C THR A 4 -7.96 -5.56 25.95
N GLN A 5 -8.67 -5.37 27.06
CA GLN A 5 -9.97 -5.99 27.29
C GLN A 5 -11.00 -5.55 26.23
N ASP A 6 -11.13 -4.24 26.00
CA ASP A 6 -12.03 -3.69 24.97
C ASP A 6 -11.72 -4.28 23.58
N LEU A 7 -10.44 -4.48 23.25
CA LEU A 7 -10.04 -5.08 21.98
C LEU A 7 -10.48 -6.54 21.86
N THR A 8 -10.34 -7.32 22.94
CA THR A 8 -10.77 -8.73 22.94
C THR A 8 -12.28 -8.89 22.89
N GLU A 9 -13.03 -7.98 23.51
CA GLU A 9 -14.49 -7.96 23.47
C GLU A 9 -14.99 -7.62 22.05
N ARG A 10 -14.44 -6.57 21.43
CA ARG A 10 -14.73 -6.24 20.01
C ARG A 10 -14.35 -7.36 19.05
N ASN A 11 -13.25 -8.07 19.32
CA ASN A 11 -12.86 -9.22 18.51
C ASN A 11 -13.84 -10.40 18.67
N ALA A 12 -14.44 -10.60 19.85
CA ALA A 12 -15.45 -11.64 20.04
C ALA A 12 -16.71 -11.35 19.20
N GLU A 13 -17.12 -10.08 19.11
CA GLU A 13 -18.20 -9.65 18.21
C GLU A 13 -17.81 -9.86 16.74
N PHE A 14 -16.61 -9.46 16.34
CA PHE A 14 -16.08 -9.74 15.00
C PHE A 14 -16.06 -11.24 14.68
N ALA A 15 -15.67 -12.09 15.63
CA ALA A 15 -15.63 -13.54 15.44
C ALA A 15 -17.03 -14.15 15.23
N ALA A 16 -18.07 -13.55 15.82
CA ALA A 16 -19.45 -14.00 15.66
C ALA A 16 -20.04 -13.60 14.30
N ASP A 17 -19.78 -12.36 13.85
CA ASP A 17 -20.53 -11.76 12.74
C ASP A 17 -19.67 -11.42 11.50
N GLY A 18 -18.38 -11.14 11.68
CA GLY A 18 -17.48 -10.65 10.62
C GLY A 18 -16.41 -11.65 10.17
N PHE A 19 -16.21 -12.75 10.90
CA PHE A 19 -15.18 -13.75 10.57
C PHE A 19 -15.55 -14.56 9.33
N VAL A 20 -14.57 -14.68 8.42
CA VAL A 20 -14.70 -15.49 7.21
C VAL A 20 -13.79 -16.71 7.29
N SER A 21 -14.38 -17.89 7.46
CA SER A 21 -13.64 -19.16 7.52
C SER A 21 -13.15 -19.60 6.14
N GLY A 22 -12.01 -20.30 6.09
CA GLY A 22 -11.52 -20.96 4.87
C GLY A 22 -10.78 -20.06 3.88
N LEU A 23 -10.51 -18.81 4.25
CA LEU A 23 -9.59 -17.96 3.49
C LEU A 23 -8.19 -18.56 3.49
N THR A 24 -7.50 -18.45 2.36
CA THR A 24 -6.09 -18.83 2.22
C THR A 24 -5.22 -17.58 2.23
N ILE A 25 -3.90 -17.77 2.25
CA ILE A 25 -2.95 -16.64 2.13
C ILE A 25 -2.95 -16.01 0.73
N SER A 26 -3.52 -16.69 -0.26
CA SER A 26 -3.68 -16.14 -1.61
C SER A 26 -4.88 -15.20 -1.65
N THR A 27 -4.65 -14.01 -2.17
CA THR A 27 -5.69 -12.98 -2.28
C THR A 27 -6.74 -13.39 -3.30
N THR A 28 -8.01 -13.10 -3.04
CA THR A 28 -9.11 -13.45 -3.97
C THR A 28 -9.18 -12.49 -5.16
N GLY A 29 -8.70 -11.27 -5.01
CA GLY A 29 -8.70 -10.22 -6.04
C GLY A 29 -7.39 -10.07 -6.82
N ASN A 30 -6.38 -10.93 -6.61
CA ASN A 30 -5.03 -10.78 -7.17
C ASN A 30 -4.47 -9.35 -6.95
N MET A 31 -4.73 -8.78 -5.77
CA MET A 31 -4.44 -7.38 -5.48
C MET A 31 -3.45 -7.22 -4.34
N MET A 32 -2.62 -6.19 -4.43
CA MET A 32 -1.83 -5.65 -3.32
C MET A 32 -1.99 -4.14 -3.26
N VAL A 33 -2.24 -3.59 -2.07
CA VAL A 33 -2.31 -2.14 -1.85
C VAL A 33 -1.19 -1.73 -0.91
N ILE A 34 -0.45 -0.69 -1.30
CA ILE A 34 0.51 0.00 -0.46
C ILE A 34 -0.11 1.34 -0.08
N GLY A 35 -0.30 1.59 1.21
CA GLY A 35 -0.97 2.81 1.69
C GLY A 35 -0.33 3.39 2.95
N CYS A 36 -0.77 4.58 3.34
CA CYS A 36 -0.25 5.25 4.53
C CYS A 36 -0.72 4.55 5.82
N VAL A 37 0.07 4.64 6.90
CA VAL A 37 -0.33 4.28 8.28
C VAL A 37 -1.29 5.28 8.91
N ASP A 38 -1.65 6.37 8.22
CA ASP A 38 -2.58 7.38 8.70
C ASP A 38 -3.89 6.74 9.22
N PRO A 39 -4.33 7.06 10.46
CA PRO A 39 -5.50 6.43 11.07
C PRO A 39 -6.82 6.75 10.34
N ARG A 40 -6.86 7.78 9.50
CA ARG A 40 -8.02 8.16 8.68
C ARG A 40 -8.10 7.37 7.38
N VAL A 41 -7.02 6.68 6.99
CA VAL A 41 -6.86 6.08 5.66
C VAL A 41 -6.49 4.60 5.77
N ASP A 42 -7.40 3.80 6.33
CA ASP A 42 -7.27 2.35 6.20
C ASP A 42 -7.58 1.93 4.75
N PRO A 43 -6.60 1.38 4.00
CA PRO A 43 -6.81 1.10 2.57
C PRO A 43 -7.92 0.09 2.30
N ALA A 44 -8.11 -0.92 3.16
CA ALA A 44 -9.16 -1.90 2.97
C ALA A 44 -10.53 -1.25 3.19
N HIS A 45 -10.65 -0.38 4.19
CA HIS A 45 -11.89 0.32 4.49
C HIS A 45 -12.24 1.36 3.42
N VAL A 46 -11.28 2.23 3.06
CA VAL A 46 -11.48 3.31 2.08
C VAL A 46 -11.83 2.77 0.70
N LEU A 47 -11.25 1.63 0.30
CA LEU A 47 -11.50 1.02 -1.00
C LEU A 47 -12.64 -0.02 -0.98
N GLY A 48 -13.28 -0.25 0.17
CA GLY A 48 -14.39 -1.21 0.30
C GLY A 48 -14.00 -2.66 0.03
N LEU A 49 -12.76 -3.05 0.37
CA LEU A 49 -12.23 -4.39 0.12
C LEU A 49 -12.75 -5.40 1.14
N ASN A 50 -13.05 -6.60 0.68
CA ASN A 50 -13.40 -7.71 1.56
C ASN A 50 -12.16 -8.32 2.22
N ILE A 51 -12.34 -8.97 3.36
CA ILE A 51 -11.26 -9.74 4.01
C ILE A 51 -10.75 -10.81 3.05
N GLY A 52 -9.43 -10.82 2.82
CA GLY A 52 -8.76 -11.73 1.89
C GLY A 52 -8.73 -11.25 0.43
N GLU A 53 -9.32 -10.10 0.10
CA GLU A 53 -9.37 -9.61 -1.29
C GLU A 53 -8.03 -9.05 -1.78
N ALA A 54 -7.28 -8.39 -0.91
CA ALA A 54 -5.98 -7.82 -1.20
C ALA A 54 -4.98 -8.01 -0.05
N ALA A 55 -3.70 -8.05 -0.39
CA ALA A 55 -2.63 -7.90 0.58
C ALA A 55 -2.40 -6.41 0.83
N ILE A 56 -2.41 -5.97 2.09
CA ILE A 56 -2.24 -4.56 2.44
C ILE A 56 -0.89 -4.36 3.12
N ILE A 57 -0.04 -3.49 2.58
CA ILE A 57 1.19 -3.01 3.21
C ILE A 57 0.96 -1.56 3.61
N ARG A 58 1.30 -1.21 4.86
CA ARG A 58 1.21 0.16 5.35
C ARG A 58 2.55 0.65 5.89
N ASN A 59 2.92 1.87 5.54
CA ASN A 59 4.07 2.58 6.12
C ASN A 59 3.80 4.09 6.20
N VAL A 60 4.74 4.87 6.74
CA VAL A 60 4.64 6.33 6.77
C VAL A 60 4.54 6.87 5.34
N GLY A 61 3.37 7.40 4.99
CA GLY A 61 3.13 8.02 3.69
C GLY A 61 2.75 7.10 2.53
N GLY A 62 2.67 5.79 2.74
CA GLY A 62 2.35 4.84 1.67
C GLY A 62 3.49 4.68 0.65
N ARG A 63 4.72 4.97 1.07
CA ARG A 63 5.85 5.18 0.17
C ARG A 63 6.50 3.90 -0.33
N ILE A 64 6.99 3.93 -1.56
CA ILE A 64 7.81 2.86 -2.13
C ILE A 64 9.28 3.07 -1.76
N THR A 65 9.65 2.59 -0.57
CA THR A 65 11.02 2.57 -0.06
C THR A 65 11.70 1.22 -0.33
N PRO A 66 13.03 1.08 -0.16
CA PRO A 66 13.68 -0.22 -0.26
C PRO A 66 13.12 -1.25 0.73
N THR A 67 12.73 -0.81 1.93
CA THR A 67 12.01 -1.66 2.89
C THR A 67 10.67 -2.16 2.33
N THR A 68 9.86 -1.29 1.74
CA THR A 68 8.60 -1.69 1.08
C THR A 68 8.84 -2.72 -0.01
N LEU A 69 9.83 -2.49 -0.88
CA LEU A 69 10.20 -3.43 -1.96
C LEU A 69 10.66 -4.79 -1.42
N ARG A 70 11.45 -4.81 -0.33
CA ARG A 70 11.83 -6.06 0.35
C ARG A 70 10.61 -6.81 0.89
N THR A 71 9.66 -6.11 1.53
CA THR A 71 8.41 -6.71 2.02
C THR A 71 7.57 -7.28 0.86
N MET A 72 7.44 -6.55 -0.25
CA MET A 72 6.73 -7.04 -1.45
C MET A 72 7.38 -8.30 -2.00
N ALA A 73 8.72 -8.34 -2.11
CA ALA A 73 9.45 -9.50 -2.59
C ALA A 73 9.25 -10.72 -1.68
N MET A 74 9.27 -10.53 -0.35
CA MET A 74 8.99 -11.59 0.62
C MET A 74 7.57 -12.14 0.50
N LEU A 75 6.56 -11.27 0.35
CA LEU A 75 5.18 -11.71 0.10
C LEU A 75 5.05 -12.46 -1.22
N GLY A 76 5.79 -12.03 -2.26
CA GLY A 76 5.90 -12.78 -3.51
C GLY A 76 6.39 -14.21 -3.29
N LYS A 77 7.44 -14.39 -2.47
CA LYS A 77 7.97 -15.72 -2.10
C LYS A 77 6.98 -16.55 -1.29
N VAL A 78 6.24 -15.94 -0.38
CA VAL A 78 5.14 -16.62 0.34
C VAL A 78 4.06 -17.09 -0.65
N GLY A 79 3.71 -16.27 -1.64
CA GLY A 79 2.77 -16.64 -2.69
C GLY A 79 3.27 -17.79 -3.57
N GLU A 80 4.55 -17.82 -3.92
CA GLU A 80 5.19 -18.95 -4.61
C GLU A 80 5.13 -20.23 -3.78
N ALA A 81 5.44 -20.16 -2.48
CA ALA A 81 5.37 -21.31 -1.57
C ALA A 81 3.93 -21.86 -1.39
N ASN A 82 2.92 -21.04 -1.69
CA ASN A 82 1.50 -21.39 -1.59
C ASN A 82 0.81 -21.47 -2.96
N ALA A 83 1.57 -21.79 -4.02
CA ALA A 83 1.10 -21.77 -5.41
C ALA A 83 -0.17 -22.60 -5.67
N ALA A 84 -0.43 -23.67 -4.90
CA ALA A 84 -1.65 -24.47 -5.02
C ALA A 84 -2.95 -23.70 -4.72
N SER A 85 -2.84 -22.62 -3.95
CA SER A 85 -3.97 -21.73 -3.62
C SER A 85 -4.03 -20.47 -4.49
N ARG A 86 -3.04 -20.29 -5.37
CA ARG A 86 -2.87 -19.07 -6.16
C ARG A 86 -3.93 -19.01 -7.25
N ARG A 87 -4.57 -17.86 -7.39
CA ARG A 87 -5.52 -17.62 -8.48
C ARG A 87 -4.76 -17.23 -9.75
N PRO A 88 -5.18 -17.75 -10.93
CA PRO A 88 -4.65 -17.27 -12.20
C PRO A 88 -5.14 -15.84 -12.48
N GLY A 89 -4.48 -15.16 -13.39
CA GLY A 89 -4.86 -13.83 -13.87
C GLY A 89 -3.83 -12.75 -13.54
N ASP A 90 -4.11 -11.56 -14.07
CA ASP A 90 -3.28 -10.39 -13.85
C ASP A 90 -3.39 -9.91 -12.40
N TRP A 91 -2.29 -9.34 -11.90
CA TRP A 91 -2.20 -8.78 -10.57
C TRP A 91 -2.29 -7.26 -10.61
N ASN A 92 -3.00 -6.67 -9.64
CA ASN A 92 -3.13 -5.23 -9.49
C ASN A 92 -2.34 -4.74 -8.27
N LEU A 93 -1.29 -3.96 -8.51
CA LEU A 93 -0.57 -3.20 -7.49
C LEU A 93 -1.19 -1.81 -7.41
N VAL A 94 -1.61 -1.42 -6.22
CA VAL A 94 -2.22 -0.11 -5.99
C VAL A 94 -1.36 0.66 -5.00
N ILE A 95 -0.94 1.86 -5.38
CA ILE A 95 -0.30 2.81 -4.47
C ILE A 95 -1.35 3.83 -4.08
N LEU A 96 -1.67 3.91 -2.79
CA LEU A 96 -2.70 4.79 -2.23
C LEU A 96 -2.05 5.86 -1.35
N HIS A 97 -1.89 7.05 -1.90
CA HIS A 97 -1.52 8.25 -1.13
C HIS A 97 -2.78 8.99 -0.69
N HIS A 98 -2.63 10.05 0.10
CA HIS A 98 -3.75 10.87 0.53
C HIS A 98 -3.39 12.34 0.73
N THR A 99 -4.40 13.21 0.68
CA THR A 99 -4.29 14.63 1.06
C THR A 99 -4.05 14.78 2.56
N ASP A 100 -3.48 15.92 2.99
CA ASP A 100 -3.16 16.20 4.40
C ASP A 100 -2.33 15.08 5.06
N CYS A 101 -1.30 14.61 4.34
CA CYS A 101 -0.39 13.59 4.85
C CYS A 101 0.66 14.20 5.77
N GLY A 102 0.81 13.67 6.99
CA GLY A 102 1.78 14.14 7.97
C GLY A 102 3.25 14.05 7.53
N MET A 103 3.56 13.36 6.43
CA MET A 103 4.89 13.47 5.82
C MET A 103 5.22 14.90 5.34
N THR A 104 4.22 15.70 4.98
CA THR A 104 4.44 17.10 4.59
C THR A 104 5.03 17.91 5.74
N ASP A 105 4.64 17.62 6.99
CA ASP A 105 5.21 18.25 8.18
C ASP A 105 6.68 17.86 8.39
N LEU A 106 7.08 16.69 7.90
CA LEU A 106 8.45 16.21 7.98
C LEU A 106 9.39 16.88 6.96
N ALA A 107 8.88 17.69 6.02
CA ALA A 107 9.72 18.42 5.06
C ALA A 107 10.75 19.35 5.75
N SER A 108 10.46 19.77 6.99
CA SER A 108 11.41 20.54 7.82
C SER A 108 12.56 19.69 8.41
N PHE A 109 12.54 18.38 8.23
CA PHE A 109 13.51 17.41 8.76
C PHE A 109 14.10 16.55 7.62
N PRO A 110 14.86 17.14 6.68
CA PRO A 110 15.32 16.46 5.46
C PRO A 110 16.22 15.25 5.74
N ASP A 111 17.09 15.30 6.75
CA ASP A 111 17.97 14.17 7.09
C ASP A 111 17.18 12.93 7.53
N LEU A 112 16.10 13.14 8.31
CA LEU A 112 15.21 12.06 8.74
C LEU A 112 14.49 11.43 7.55
N LEU A 113 14.01 12.26 6.60
CA LEU A 113 13.36 11.78 5.39
C LEU A 113 14.35 11.04 4.48
N ALA A 114 15.57 11.57 4.31
CA ALA A 114 16.61 10.94 3.51
C ALA A 114 16.96 9.54 4.05
N GLU A 115 17.12 9.42 5.38
CA GLU A 115 17.30 8.12 6.05
C GLU A 115 16.10 7.19 5.82
N TYR A 116 14.87 7.69 5.97
CA TYR A 116 13.65 6.92 5.76
C TYR A 116 13.53 6.35 4.34
N PHE A 117 13.92 7.14 3.33
CA PHE A 117 13.93 6.72 1.93
C PHE A 117 15.18 5.89 1.57
N GLU A 118 16.17 5.78 2.46
CA GLU A 118 17.48 5.18 2.22
C GLU A 118 18.21 5.83 1.01
N ILE A 119 18.20 7.17 0.92
CA ILE A 119 18.80 7.96 -0.17
C ILE A 119 19.70 9.09 0.36
N PRO A 120 20.60 9.66 -0.48
CA PRO A 120 21.25 10.93 -0.18
C PRO A 120 20.25 12.08 -0.03
N ALA A 121 20.53 13.05 0.85
CA ALA A 121 19.61 14.15 1.15
C ALA A 121 19.31 15.03 -0.08
N GLU A 122 20.26 15.16 -0.99
CA GLU A 122 20.12 15.87 -2.26
C GLU A 122 19.10 15.23 -3.23
N GLU A 123 18.77 13.95 -3.07
CA GLU A 123 17.77 13.25 -3.87
C GLU A 123 16.35 13.39 -3.28
N LEU A 124 16.20 14.00 -2.10
CA LEU A 124 14.92 14.07 -1.39
C LEU A 124 13.85 14.87 -2.16
N GLU A 125 14.24 15.95 -2.83
CA GLU A 125 13.32 16.77 -3.64
C GLU A 125 12.58 15.92 -4.69
N ALA A 126 13.27 14.93 -5.29
CA ALA A 126 12.68 14.02 -6.27
C ALA A 126 11.59 13.12 -5.68
N LYS A 127 11.49 13.01 -4.34
CA LYS A 127 10.43 12.24 -3.66
C LYS A 127 9.11 12.99 -3.53
N SER A 128 9.04 14.28 -3.87
CA SER A 128 7.80 15.07 -3.87
C SER A 128 7.00 14.97 -2.57
N VAL A 129 7.68 15.00 -1.41
CA VAL A 129 7.10 14.67 -0.09
C VAL A 129 5.92 15.58 0.30
N SER A 130 5.93 16.83 -0.16
CA SER A 130 4.90 17.83 0.10
C SER A 130 3.75 17.85 -0.92
N ASP A 131 3.80 17.00 -1.95
CA ASP A 131 2.78 16.89 -2.99
C ASP A 131 2.28 15.45 -3.10
N PRO A 132 1.07 15.13 -2.58
CA PRO A 132 0.48 13.79 -2.69
C PRO A 132 0.34 13.29 -4.13
N ILE A 133 0.01 14.19 -5.06
CA ILE A 133 -0.19 13.86 -6.49
C ILE A 133 1.17 13.62 -7.17
N GLY A 134 2.17 14.45 -6.86
CA GLY A 134 3.54 14.27 -7.33
C GLY A 134 4.17 12.99 -6.78
N SER A 135 4.07 12.77 -5.47
CA SER A 135 4.65 11.61 -4.79
C SER A 135 4.07 10.28 -5.26
N VAL A 136 2.76 10.20 -5.52
CA VAL A 136 2.17 8.94 -6.03
C VAL A 136 2.71 8.60 -7.42
N ARG A 137 2.93 9.61 -8.28
CA ARG A 137 3.55 9.39 -9.60
C ARG A 137 4.98 8.90 -9.47
N VAL A 138 5.78 9.55 -8.62
CA VAL A 138 7.16 9.14 -8.33
C VAL A 138 7.20 7.69 -7.88
N ASP A 139 6.31 7.29 -6.98
CA ASP A 139 6.32 5.96 -6.39
C ASP A 139 5.81 4.88 -7.36
N VAL A 140 4.84 5.21 -8.22
CA VAL A 140 4.45 4.35 -9.35
C VAL A 140 5.63 4.14 -10.30
N ASP A 141 6.37 5.20 -10.62
CA ASP A 141 7.55 5.11 -11.49
C ASP A 141 8.65 4.22 -10.88
N VAL A 142 8.86 4.27 -9.55
CA VAL A 142 9.77 3.35 -8.85
C VAL A 142 9.34 1.90 -9.05
N ILE A 143 8.04 1.59 -8.92
CA ILE A 143 7.52 0.22 -9.18
C ILE A 143 7.78 -0.18 -10.63
N LEU A 144 7.46 0.67 -11.60
CA LEU A 144 7.66 0.39 -13.02
C LEU A 144 9.14 0.12 -13.37
N GLN A 145 10.08 0.73 -12.65
CA GLN A 145 11.52 0.55 -12.86
C GLN A 145 12.12 -0.63 -12.10
N LYS A 146 11.64 -0.91 -10.89
CA LYS A 146 12.29 -1.86 -9.97
C LYS A 146 11.62 -3.23 -9.93
N VAL A 147 10.32 -3.30 -10.18
CA VAL A 147 9.55 -4.53 -10.08
C VAL A 147 9.41 -5.17 -11.45
N HIS A 148 9.86 -6.41 -11.56
CA HIS A 148 9.81 -7.19 -12.79
C HIS A 148 8.91 -8.40 -12.58
N ALA A 149 7.62 -8.23 -12.86
CA ALA A 149 6.63 -9.27 -12.70
C ALA A 149 5.71 -9.25 -13.93
N ALA A 150 5.85 -10.25 -14.79
CA ALA A 150 4.98 -10.39 -15.94
C ALA A 150 3.53 -10.54 -15.46
N SER A 151 2.59 -9.86 -16.11
CA SER A 151 1.14 -9.89 -15.79
C SER A 151 0.76 -9.11 -14.53
N TYR A 152 1.51 -8.05 -14.20
CA TYR A 152 1.15 -7.10 -13.15
C TYR A 152 0.82 -5.74 -13.78
N LEU A 153 -0.19 -5.08 -13.24
CA LEU A 153 -0.52 -3.68 -13.46
C LEU A 153 -0.19 -2.90 -12.19
N VAL A 154 0.23 -1.64 -12.33
CA VAL A 154 0.34 -0.69 -11.21
C VAL A 154 -0.56 0.52 -11.45
N SER A 155 -1.26 0.95 -10.40
CA SER A 155 -2.11 2.16 -10.39
C SER A 155 -1.73 3.06 -9.23
N GLY A 156 -1.86 4.37 -9.44
CA GLY A 156 -1.62 5.39 -8.42
C GLY A 156 -2.92 6.12 -8.08
N LEU A 157 -3.29 6.09 -6.81
CA LEU A 157 -4.51 6.67 -6.26
C LEU A 157 -4.17 7.73 -5.22
N VAL A 158 -4.98 8.78 -5.14
CA VAL A 158 -4.95 9.76 -4.04
C VAL A 158 -6.33 9.83 -3.40
N TYR A 159 -6.39 9.50 -2.11
CA TYR A 159 -7.58 9.67 -1.29
C TYR A 159 -7.63 11.08 -0.71
N ASP A 160 -8.75 11.76 -0.90
CA ASP A 160 -9.00 13.04 -0.28
C ASP A 160 -9.66 12.85 1.09
N VAL A 161 -8.94 13.18 2.16
CA VAL A 161 -9.41 12.98 3.54
C VAL A 161 -10.59 13.87 3.92
N ASP A 162 -10.80 14.98 3.21
CA ASP A 162 -11.89 15.92 3.51
C ASP A 162 -13.21 15.50 2.82
N THR A 163 -13.13 14.87 1.65
CA THR A 163 -14.31 14.48 0.86
C THR A 163 -14.63 12.99 0.92
N GLY A 164 -13.65 12.15 1.29
CA GLY A 164 -13.78 10.70 1.28
C GLY A 164 -13.69 10.07 -0.12
N LEU A 165 -13.30 10.83 -1.14
CA LEU A 165 -13.21 10.37 -2.52
C LEU A 165 -11.78 9.96 -2.88
N VAL A 166 -11.67 9.03 -3.83
CA VAL A 166 -10.38 8.63 -4.42
C VAL A 166 -10.29 9.15 -5.85
N GLU A 167 -9.18 9.80 -6.17
CA GLU A 167 -8.79 10.16 -7.53
C GLU A 167 -7.78 9.14 -8.09
N VAL A 168 -7.98 8.74 -9.35
CA VAL A 168 -6.99 7.95 -10.11
C VAL A 168 -5.98 8.91 -10.75
N VAL A 169 -4.80 9.03 -10.14
CA VAL A 169 -3.72 9.91 -10.62
C VAL A 169 -2.86 9.24 -11.69
N VAL A 170 -2.64 7.94 -11.56
CA VAL A 170 -2.00 7.10 -12.58
C VAL A 170 -2.92 5.93 -12.89
N PRO A 171 -3.45 5.81 -14.13
CA PRO A 171 -4.30 4.70 -14.51
C PRO A 171 -3.52 3.37 -14.53
N PRO A 172 -4.21 2.22 -14.54
CA PRO A 172 -3.57 0.91 -14.58
C PRO A 172 -2.54 0.80 -15.70
N THR A 173 -1.28 0.68 -15.31
CA THR A 173 -0.14 0.67 -16.22
C THR A 173 0.58 -0.68 -16.14
N PRO A 174 0.77 -1.40 -17.26
CA PRO A 174 1.46 -2.68 -17.24
C PRO A 174 2.92 -2.57 -16.83
N LEU A 175 3.36 -3.46 -15.95
CA LEU A 175 4.78 -3.66 -15.69
C LEU A 175 5.41 -4.30 -16.93
N ARG A 176 6.56 -3.78 -17.38
CA ARG A 176 7.24 -4.31 -18.57
C ARG A 176 7.76 -5.72 -18.30
N ARG A 177 7.66 -6.60 -19.30
CA ARG A 177 8.44 -7.85 -19.32
C ARG A 177 9.89 -7.47 -19.64
N GLN A 178 10.86 -7.99 -18.88
CA GLN A 178 12.25 -7.98 -19.30
C GLN A 178 12.42 -8.87 -20.53
#